data_AF-A0AAV8YQV1-F1
#
_entry.id   AF-A0AAV8YQV1-F1
#
_cell.length_a   1.000
_cell.length_b   1.000
_cell.length_c   1.000
_cell.angle_alpha   90.00
_cell.angle_beta   90.00
_cell.angle_gamma   90.00
#
_symmetry.space_group_name_H-M   'P 1'
#
loop_
_entity.id
_entity.type
_entity.pdbx_description
1 polymer ?
#
loop_
_entity_poly.entity_id
_entity_poly.type
_entity_poly.pdbx_seq_one_letter_code
_entity_poly.pdbx_strand_id
1 'polypeptide(L)'
;MCTNAMKYNRIDTVYYKASKKLLQAGLKIMVPEKLGWMLNLVPEITSDDVGFEITPEMRAHKHHDEHEDSDHVHEGKRRMPTTKFEAIPDDLTPEEILSKSQIAARQARAKLCE
;
A
#
# COMPACT_ATOMS: atom_id res chain seq x y z
N MET A 1 -14.98 -20.57 -3.19
CA MET A 1 -15.42 -19.99 -4.48
C MET A 1 -14.57 -20.44 -5.68
N CYS A 2 -13.27 -20.10 -5.75
CA CYS A 2 -12.43 -20.37 -6.93
C CYS A 2 -12.40 -21.84 -7.37
N THR A 3 -12.40 -22.78 -6.42
CA THR A 3 -12.47 -24.22 -6.70
C THR A 3 -13.74 -24.61 -7.46
N ASN A 4 -14.90 -24.00 -7.12
CA ASN A 4 -16.14 -24.26 -7.83
C ASN A 4 -16.02 -23.76 -9.27
N ALA A 5 -15.52 -22.53 -9.47
CA ALA A 5 -15.31 -21.98 -10.80
C ALA A 5 -14.35 -22.85 -11.64
N MET A 6 -13.30 -23.41 -11.05
CA MET A 6 -12.41 -24.36 -11.74
C MET A 6 -13.04 -25.75 -11.97
N LYS A 7 -14.00 -26.17 -11.15
CA LYS A 7 -14.70 -27.45 -11.30
C LYS A 7 -15.74 -27.43 -12.42
N TYR A 8 -16.47 -26.32 -12.56
CA TYR A 8 -17.55 -26.21 -13.55
C TYR A 8 -17.08 -25.74 -14.92
N ASN A 9 -15.92 -25.09 -15.00
CA ASN A 9 -15.39 -24.56 -16.26
C ASN A 9 -14.22 -25.39 -16.77
N ARG A 10 -14.11 -25.53 -18.09
CA ARG A 10 -12.94 -26.20 -18.72
C ARG A 10 -11.68 -25.34 -18.56
N ILE A 11 -10.51 -26.00 -18.54
CA ILE A 11 -9.20 -25.38 -18.28
C ILE A 11 -8.79 -24.30 -19.30
N ASP A 12 -9.32 -24.38 -20.51
CA ASP A 12 -9.06 -23.46 -21.61
C ASP A 12 -9.87 -22.15 -21.53
N THR A 13 -10.94 -22.12 -20.71
CA THR A 13 -11.81 -20.95 -20.54
C THR A 13 -11.17 -19.83 -19.72
N VAL A 14 -11.64 -18.59 -19.95
CA VAL A 14 -11.22 -17.42 -19.16
C VAL A 14 -11.59 -17.57 -17.69
N TYR A 15 -12.76 -18.15 -17.38
CA TYR A 15 -13.22 -18.36 -16.01
C TYR A 15 -12.28 -19.25 -15.21
N TYR A 16 -11.85 -20.38 -15.78
CA TYR A 16 -10.91 -21.28 -15.11
C TYR A 16 -9.56 -20.58 -14.87
N LYS A 17 -9.00 -19.96 -15.91
CA LYS A 17 -7.69 -19.30 -15.84
C LYS A 17 -7.67 -18.14 -14.84
N ALA A 18 -8.71 -17.30 -14.85
CA ALA A 18 -8.86 -16.20 -13.90
C ALA A 18 -9.03 -16.73 -12.47
N SER A 19 -9.88 -17.73 -12.25
CA SER A 19 -10.10 -18.32 -10.92
C SER A 19 -8.85 -18.96 -10.34
N LYS A 20 -8.04 -19.63 -11.17
CA LYS A 20 -6.76 -20.21 -10.76
C LYS A 20 -5.77 -19.13 -10.32
N LYS A 21 -5.63 -18.05 -11.10
CA LYS A 21 -4.77 -16.91 -10.76
C LYS A 21 -5.24 -16.20 -9.49
N LEU A 22 -6.55 -15.96 -9.37
CA LEU A 22 -7.15 -15.34 -8.19
C LEU A 22 -6.91 -16.18 -6.94
N LEU A 23 -7.06 -17.50 -7.01
CA LEU A 23 -6.76 -18.39 -5.90
C LEU A 23 -5.30 -18.32 -5.48
N GLN A 24 -4.36 -18.36 -6.43
CA GLN A 24 -2.93 -18.24 -6.14
C GLN A 24 -2.58 -16.89 -5.48
N ALA A 25 -3.15 -15.79 -5.97
CA ALA A 25 -2.95 -14.48 -5.37
C ALA A 25 -3.57 -14.42 -3.96
N GLY A 26 -4.80 -14.91 -3.81
CA GLY A 26 -5.51 -14.94 -2.52
C GLY A 26 -4.74 -15.71 -1.45
N LEU A 27 -4.19 -16.88 -1.78
CA LEU A 27 -3.40 -17.68 -0.84
C LEU A 27 -2.12 -16.96 -0.37
N LYS A 28 -1.52 -16.09 -1.19
CA LYS A 28 -0.32 -15.31 -0.80
C LYS A 28 -0.64 -14.10 0.09
N ILE A 29 -1.87 -13.62 0.04
CA ILE A 29 -2.33 -12.44 0.78
C ILE A 29 -3.00 -12.86 2.10
N MET A 30 -3.71 -13.99 2.08
CA MET A 30 -4.42 -14.57 3.23
C MET A 30 -3.54 -15.52 4.05
N VAL A 31 -2.22 -15.28 4.08
CA VAL A 31 -1.33 -16.03 4.98
C VAL A 31 -1.51 -15.51 6.41
N PRO A 32 -1.40 -16.37 7.45
CA PRO A 32 -1.62 -15.99 8.84
C PRO A 32 -0.86 -14.73 9.24
N GLU A 33 0.41 -14.61 8.87
CA GLU A 33 1.30 -13.51 9.21
C GLU A 33 0.79 -12.16 8.70
N LYS A 34 0.07 -12.18 7.56
CA LYS A 34 -0.52 -10.98 6.93
C LYS A 34 -1.93 -10.70 7.38
N LEU A 35 -2.53 -11.56 8.20
CA LEU A 35 -3.93 -11.43 8.61
C LEU A 35 -4.12 -10.63 9.91
N GLY A 36 -3.05 -10.39 10.67
CA GLY A 36 -3.14 -9.75 11.99
C GLY A 36 -3.86 -8.40 11.99
N TRP A 37 -3.64 -7.56 10.98
CA TRP A 37 -4.35 -6.27 10.85
C TRP A 37 -5.84 -6.45 10.57
N MET A 38 -6.22 -7.46 9.78
CA MET A 38 -7.61 -7.73 9.43
C MET A 38 -8.38 -8.25 10.65
N LEU A 39 -7.72 -9.07 11.48
CA LEU A 39 -8.27 -9.56 12.74
C LEU A 39 -8.49 -8.43 13.76
N ASN A 40 -7.69 -7.36 13.69
CA ASN A 40 -7.89 -6.16 14.49
C ASN A 40 -9.03 -5.28 13.96
N LEU A 41 -9.19 -5.22 12.63
CA LEU A 41 -10.27 -4.46 12.00
C LEU A 41 -11.64 -5.12 12.20
N VAL A 42 -11.69 -6.45 12.17
CA VAL A 42 -12.92 -7.24 12.31
C VAL A 42 -12.73 -8.27 13.43
N PRO A 43 -12.94 -7.88 14.69
CA PRO A 43 -12.68 -8.73 15.85
C PRO A 43 -13.63 -9.93 15.96
N GLU A 44 -14.75 -9.93 15.23
CA GLU A 44 -15.69 -11.05 15.20
C GLU A 44 -15.15 -12.27 14.45
N ILE A 45 -14.07 -12.14 13.68
CA ILE A 45 -13.47 -13.26 12.94
C ILE A 45 -12.90 -14.29 13.93
N THR A 46 -13.36 -15.54 13.75
CA THR A 46 -12.96 -16.70 14.55
C THR A 46 -12.00 -17.61 13.78
N SER A 47 -11.35 -18.53 14.49
CA SER A 47 -10.47 -19.55 13.90
C SER A 47 -11.21 -20.44 12.88
N ASP A 48 -12.51 -20.67 13.09
CA ASP A 48 -13.35 -21.46 12.19
C ASP A 48 -13.60 -20.76 10.86
N ASP A 49 -13.69 -19.42 10.86
CA ASP A 49 -13.92 -18.62 9.65
C ASP A 49 -12.70 -18.62 8.71
N VAL A 50 -11.49 -18.64 9.30
CA VAL A 50 -10.23 -18.59 8.56
C VAL A 50 -9.63 -19.97 8.28
N GLY A 51 -10.08 -21.00 9.01
CA GLY A 51 -9.64 -22.38 8.84
C GLY A 51 -8.26 -22.69 9.43
N PHE A 52 -7.77 -21.85 10.34
CA PHE A 52 -6.53 -22.06 11.10
C PHE A 52 -6.67 -21.44 12.50
N GLU A 53 -5.83 -21.88 13.43
CA GLU A 53 -5.85 -21.38 14.80
C GLU A 53 -5.33 -19.93 14.87
N ILE A 54 -6.21 -18.99 15.24
CA ILE A 54 -5.82 -17.60 15.46
C ILE A 54 -5.13 -17.51 16.83
N THR A 55 -3.81 -17.31 16.83
CA THR A 55 -3.08 -17.13 18.07
C THR A 55 -3.23 -15.69 18.62
N PRO A 56 -3.09 -15.48 19.94
CA PRO A 56 -3.14 -14.14 20.54
C PRO A 56 -2.10 -13.18 19.94
N GLU A 57 -0.94 -13.69 19.54
CA GLU A 57 0.15 -12.91 18.94
C GLU A 57 -0.25 -12.34 17.57
N MET A 58 -1.04 -13.09 16.80
CA MET A 58 -1.56 -12.63 15.51
C MET A 58 -2.51 -11.44 15.68
N ARG A 59 -3.35 -11.43 16.72
CA ARG A 59 -4.18 -10.26 17.06
C ARG A 59 -3.36 -9.10 17.62
N ALA A 60 -2.27 -9.38 18.33
CA ALA A 60 -1.39 -8.33 18.84
C ALA A 60 -0.59 -7.60 17.73
N HIS A 61 -0.54 -8.16 16.51
CA HIS A 61 0.20 -7.58 15.40
C HIS A 61 -0.47 -6.28 14.90
N LYS A 62 0.09 -5.14 15.32
CA LYS A 62 -0.24 -3.83 14.79
C LYS A 62 0.46 -3.64 13.44
N HIS A 63 -0.29 -3.25 12.42
CA HIS A 63 0.25 -2.99 11.09
C HIS A 63 1.37 -1.92 11.19
N HIS A 64 2.60 -2.31 10.94
CA HIS A 64 3.66 -1.39 10.56
C HIS A 64 3.50 -1.24 9.05
N ASP A 65 3.05 -0.07 8.57
CA ASP A 65 2.92 0.23 7.15
C ASP A 65 4.31 0.27 6.51
N GLU A 66 4.90 -0.88 6.24
CA GLU A 66 6.03 -1.04 5.32
C GLU A 66 5.46 -1.37 3.95
N HIS A 67 4.76 -0.39 3.38
CA HIS A 67 4.67 -0.31 1.93
C HIS A 67 6.06 0.07 1.40
N GLU A 68 6.90 -0.94 1.19
CA GLU A 68 8.01 -0.86 0.24
C GLU A 68 7.40 -0.78 -1.17
N ASP A 69 7.11 0.45 -1.61
CA ASP A 69 6.97 0.75 -3.03
C ASP A 69 7.67 2.09 -3.33
N SER A 70 8.79 1.98 -4.04
CA SER A 70 9.43 3.01 -4.86
C SER A 70 9.87 4.35 -4.22
N ASP A 71 11.16 4.42 -3.89
CA ASP A 71 12.08 5.53 -4.24
C ASP A 71 11.63 6.99 -3.99
N HIS A 72 10.94 7.25 -2.88
CA HIS A 72 10.77 8.62 -2.40
C HIS A 72 11.41 8.81 -1.01
N VAL A 73 12.50 9.56 -1.05
CA VAL A 73 13.22 10.21 0.05
C VAL A 73 12.31 10.47 1.25
N HIS A 74 12.74 9.95 2.41
CA HIS A 74 12.22 10.31 3.73
C HIS A 74 12.12 11.83 3.91
N GLU A 75 10.94 12.41 3.69
CA GLU A 75 10.53 13.66 4.32
C GLU A 75 9.26 13.37 5.11
N GLY A 76 9.35 13.60 6.42
CA GLY A 76 8.39 13.14 7.42
C GLY A 76 6.94 13.47 7.07
N LYS A 77 6.04 12.54 7.44
CA LYS A 77 4.57 12.58 7.37
C LYS A 77 4.00 14.01 7.28
N ARG A 78 4.02 14.63 6.10
CA ARG A 78 3.37 15.92 5.86
C ARG A 78 1.88 15.67 5.94
N ARG A 79 1.16 16.41 6.79
CA ARG A 79 -0.29 16.30 6.87
C ARG A 79 -0.85 16.70 5.51
N MET A 80 -1.35 15.72 4.77
CA MET A 80 -2.02 15.97 3.50
C MET A 80 -3.27 16.81 3.79
N PRO A 81 -3.47 17.93 3.06
CA PRO A 81 -4.64 18.75 3.24
C PRO A 81 -5.93 17.97 2.96
N THR A 82 -7.01 18.36 3.62
CA THR A 82 -8.30 17.64 3.52
C THR A 82 -8.99 17.87 2.18
N THR A 83 -8.67 18.98 1.52
CA THR A 83 -9.24 19.36 0.23
C THR A 83 -8.16 19.57 -0.82
N LYS A 84 -8.54 19.39 -2.09
CA LYS A 84 -7.64 19.56 -3.25
C LYS A 84 -7.17 21.00 -3.47
N PHE A 85 -7.75 21.97 -2.75
CA PHE A 85 -7.49 23.40 -2.93
C PHE A 85 -6.71 24.01 -1.78
N GLU A 86 -6.37 23.23 -0.76
CA GLU A 86 -5.55 23.70 0.35
C GLU A 86 -4.06 23.58 -0.01
N ALA A 87 -3.31 24.65 0.29
CA ALA A 87 -1.86 24.63 0.16
C ALA A 87 -1.27 23.61 1.15
N ILE A 88 -0.35 22.79 0.67
CA ILE A 88 0.44 21.91 1.53
C ILE A 88 1.35 22.83 2.37
N PRO A 89 1.24 22.82 3.72
CA PRO A 89 2.09 23.64 4.56
C PRO A 89 3.55 23.20 4.38
N ASP A 90 4.42 24.18 4.10
CA ASP A 90 5.85 24.00 3.96
C ASP A 90 6.55 24.63 5.17
N ASP A 91 7.43 23.86 5.83
CA ASP A 91 8.12 24.31 7.05
C ASP A 91 9.42 25.07 6.74
N LEU A 92 9.60 25.55 5.51
CA LEU A 92 10.80 26.28 5.11
C LEU A 92 10.86 27.70 5.66
N THR A 93 12.05 28.07 6.12
CA THR A 93 12.35 29.45 6.48
C THR A 93 12.50 30.34 5.23
N PRO A 94 12.32 31.66 5.34
CA PRO A 94 12.48 32.58 4.21
C PRO A 94 13.85 32.49 3.53
N GLU A 95 14.92 32.23 4.29
CA GLU A 95 16.28 32.11 3.78
C GLU A 95 16.46 30.85 2.92
N GLU A 96 15.86 29.73 3.34
CA GLU A 96 15.90 28.48 2.57
C GLU A 96 15.10 28.58 1.28
N ILE A 97 13.95 29.26 1.30
CA ILE A 97 13.15 29.54 0.10
C ILE A 97 13.97 30.37 -0.89
N LEU A 98 14.64 31.43 -0.41
CA LEU A 98 15.50 32.27 -1.25
C LEU A 98 16.64 31.47 -1.87
N SER A 99 17.32 30.65 -1.07
CA SER A 99 18.41 29.79 -1.54
C SER A 99 17.94 28.82 -2.62
N LYS A 100 16.84 28.09 -2.37
CA LYS A 100 16.24 27.16 -3.34
C LYS A 100 15.83 27.86 -4.64
N SER A 101 15.20 29.03 -4.54
CA SER A 101 14.79 29.83 -5.69
C SER A 101 15.99 30.26 -6.55
N GLN A 102 17.06 30.74 -5.93
CA GLN A 102 18.27 31.15 -6.64
C GLN A 102 18.98 29.97 -7.32
N ILE A 103 19.07 28.81 -6.66
CA ILE A 103 19.66 27.60 -7.23
C ILE A 103 18.86 27.16 -8.46
N ALA A 104 17.53 27.07 -8.33
CA ALA A 104 16.64 26.69 -9.43
C ALA A 104 16.77 27.65 -10.61
N ALA A 105 16.84 28.96 -10.37
CA ALA A 105 17.03 29.96 -11.41
C ALA A 105 18.37 29.80 -12.14
N ARG A 106 19.47 29.55 -11.42
CA ARG A 106 20.80 29.30 -12.03
C ARG A 106 20.79 28.03 -12.88
N GLN A 107 20.17 26.95 -12.41
CA GLN A 107 20.05 25.70 -13.15
C GLN A 107 19.20 25.85 -14.41
N ALA A 108 18.07 26.56 -14.33
CA ALA A 108 17.23 26.85 -15.49
C ALA A 108 18.00 27.67 -16.53
N ARG A 109 18.76 28.68 -16.10
CA ARG A 109 19.62 29.47 -16.98
C ARG A 109 20.68 28.60 -17.67
N ALA A 110 21.35 27.71 -16.92
CA ALA A 110 22.36 26.82 -17.49
C ALA A 110 21.77 25.92 -18.59
N LYS A 111 20.59 25.34 -18.35
CA LYS A 111 19.87 24.50 -19.35
C LYS A 111 19.43 25.25 -20.60
N LEU A 112 19.24 26.57 -20.54
CA LEU A 112 18.86 27.39 -21.69
C LEU A 112 20.08 27.88 -22.49
N CYS A 113 21.29 27.73 -21.96
CA CYS A 113 22.53 28.12 -22.61
C CYS A 113 23.29 26.93 -23.24
N GLU A 114 22.80 25.70 -23.06
CA GLU A 114 23.15 24.51 -23.86
C GLU A 114 22.23 24.39 -25.08
#